data_AF-A0A1B6ITB2-F1
#
_entry.id   AF-A0A1B6ITB2-F1
#
_cell.length_a   1.000
_cell.length_b   1.000
_cell.length_c   1.000
_cell.angle_alpha   90.00
_cell.angle_beta   90.00
_cell.angle_gamma   90.00
#
_symmetry.space_group_name_H-M   'P 1'
#
loop_
_entity.id
_entity.type
_entity.pdbx_description
1 polymer ?
#
loop_
_entity_poly.entity_id
_entity_poly.type
_entity_poly.pdbx_seq_one_letter_code
_entity_poly.pdbx_strand_id
1 'polypeptide(L)'
;MVPTEVESSEKLNTILFNQSKNELFKLNDNYKILQRKLKGNWKVTVNKDEISGTILSGVSVFVIAAPRERFTESEFNVMKKYLDSGGSLLVLVTEGGEKTLQTNINFLLEEYGIMVNNDCVVRTHYFKYFHPKECLVANGVLNRGIAQHAGKKLENFSQALSFVYPFGATLNIARPAVAVLSSGTVAFPLNRPVMAFCALPSRTRSGHPGMSGYNLHSHAHMHRRLPVSAS
;
A
#
# COMPACT_ATOMS: atom_id res chain seq x y z
N MET A 1 -30.54 27.64 -27.10
CA MET A 1 -29.80 26.36 -27.00
C MET A 1 -28.71 26.60 -25.96
N VAL A 2 -28.92 26.14 -24.73
CA VAL A 2 -27.98 26.34 -23.61
C VAL A 2 -26.87 25.31 -23.77
N PRO A 3 -25.58 25.68 -23.77
CA PRO A 3 -24.51 24.71 -23.71
C PRO A 3 -24.53 24.09 -22.31
N THR A 4 -24.85 22.81 -22.24
CA THR A 4 -24.74 22.01 -21.02
C THR A 4 -23.25 21.81 -20.76
N GLU A 5 -22.68 22.58 -19.82
CA GLU A 5 -21.35 22.34 -19.29
C GLU A 5 -21.35 20.96 -18.64
N VAL A 6 -20.59 20.04 -19.24
CA VAL A 6 -20.30 18.74 -18.65
C VAL A 6 -19.31 19.04 -17.52
N GLU A 7 -19.80 19.10 -16.29
CA GLU A 7 -18.96 19.16 -15.09
C GLU A 7 -18.01 17.95 -15.09
N SER A 8 -16.79 18.17 -15.60
CA SER A 8 -15.68 17.28 -15.36
C SER A 8 -15.40 17.32 -13.86
N SER A 9 -15.79 16.27 -13.14
CA SER A 9 -15.46 16.16 -11.72
C SER A 9 -13.95 16.23 -11.56
N GLU A 10 -13.45 17.38 -11.08
CA GLU A 10 -12.05 17.55 -10.73
C GLU A 10 -11.72 16.49 -9.69
N LYS A 11 -10.97 15.45 -10.09
CA LYS A 11 -10.35 14.54 -9.13
C LYS A 11 -9.40 15.37 -8.30
N LEU A 12 -9.86 15.83 -7.15
CA LEU A 12 -9.02 16.51 -6.18
C LEU A 12 -7.88 15.53 -5.82
N ASN A 13 -6.65 15.94 -6.11
CA ASN A 13 -5.42 15.20 -5.80
C ASN A 13 -5.18 15.19 -4.28
N THR A 14 -6.10 14.59 -3.52
CA THR A 14 -6.08 14.55 -2.07
C THR A 14 -5.71 13.15 -1.59
N ILE A 15 -4.69 13.07 -0.73
CA ILE A 15 -4.28 11.88 0.00
C ILE A 15 -4.69 12.06 1.45
N LEU A 16 -5.52 11.15 1.95
CA LEU A 16 -6.01 11.16 3.33
C LEU A 16 -5.30 10.08 4.15
N PHE A 17 -4.59 10.49 5.20
CA PHE A 17 -4.00 9.55 6.17
C PHE A 17 -4.95 9.36 7.36
N ASN A 18 -5.30 8.12 7.65
CA ASN A 18 -6.14 7.81 8.81
C ASN A 18 -5.34 7.87 10.12
N GLN A 19 -5.96 8.42 11.16
CA GLN A 19 -5.50 8.43 12.55
C GLN A 19 -6.62 8.06 13.54
N SER A 20 -7.77 7.62 13.05
CA SER A 20 -8.93 7.29 13.89
C SER A 20 -8.81 5.96 14.61
N LYS A 21 -7.92 5.06 14.18
CA LYS A 21 -7.70 3.72 14.77
C LYS A 21 -6.35 3.63 15.48
N ASN A 22 -5.91 4.76 16.03
CA ASN A 22 -4.67 4.89 16.76
C ASN A 22 -3.45 4.35 15.98
N GLU A 23 -3.38 4.69 14.69
CA GLU A 23 -2.34 4.28 13.76
C GLU A 23 -0.93 4.50 14.34
N LEU A 24 -0.08 3.48 14.20
CA LEU A 24 1.29 3.52 14.71
C LEU A 24 2.12 4.61 14.01
N PHE A 25 1.90 4.79 12.70
CA PHE A 25 2.68 5.75 11.91
C PHE A 25 1.89 7.02 11.65
N LYS A 26 2.32 8.11 12.30
CA LYS A 26 1.69 9.42 12.17
C LYS A 26 2.39 10.25 11.11
N LEU A 27 1.61 11.03 10.36
CA LEU A 27 2.12 11.90 9.30
C LEU A 27 3.16 12.90 9.83
N ASN A 28 2.88 13.49 10.99
CA ASN A 28 3.70 14.52 11.61
C ASN A 28 4.98 13.97 12.25
N ASP A 29 5.09 12.66 12.49
CA ASP A 29 6.22 12.06 13.21
C ASP A 29 7.05 11.19 12.27
N ASN A 30 6.44 10.13 11.73
CA ASN A 30 7.15 9.08 10.98
C ASN A 30 7.29 9.40 9.50
N TYR A 31 6.32 10.13 8.91
CA TYR A 31 6.25 10.38 7.47
C TYR A 31 6.62 11.81 7.04
N LYS A 32 7.39 12.57 7.85
CA LYS A 32 7.81 13.95 7.52
C LYS A 32 8.42 14.10 6.12
N ILE A 33 9.30 13.16 5.74
CA ILE A 33 9.97 13.20 4.42
C ILE A 33 8.99 12.85 3.30
N LEU A 34 8.14 11.84 3.51
CA LEU A 34 7.11 11.43 2.57
C LEU A 34 6.10 12.57 2.35
N GLN A 35 5.61 13.17 3.43
CA GLN A 35 4.70 14.31 3.40
C GLN A 35 5.29 15.49 2.61
N ARG A 36 6.56 15.83 2.82
CA ARG A 36 7.22 16.92 2.08
C ARG A 36 7.27 16.65 0.57
N LYS A 37 7.50 15.41 0.16
CA LYS A 37 7.52 15.02 -1.25
C LYS A 37 6.13 15.00 -1.87
N LEU A 38 5.12 14.51 -1.13
CA LEU A 38 3.74 14.44 -1.61
C LEU A 38 3.12 15.83 -1.76
N LYS A 39 3.39 16.76 -0.84
CA LYS A 39 2.89 18.15 -0.86
C LYS A 39 3.25 18.94 -2.11
N GLY A 40 4.22 18.49 -2.92
CA GLY A 40 4.54 19.14 -4.19
C GLY A 40 3.42 19.02 -5.23
N ASN A 41 2.72 17.88 -5.27
CA ASN A 41 1.72 17.57 -6.30
C ASN A 41 0.35 17.19 -5.72
N TRP A 42 0.27 16.86 -4.43
CA TRP A 42 -0.91 16.32 -3.76
C TRP A 42 -1.22 17.10 -2.48
N LYS A 43 -2.50 17.32 -2.22
CA LYS A 43 -3.00 17.81 -0.93
C LYS A 43 -2.97 16.65 0.06
N VAL A 44 -2.22 16.77 1.13
CA VAL A 44 -2.14 15.72 2.16
C VAL A 44 -2.92 16.14 3.40
N THR A 45 -3.96 15.39 3.74
CA THR A 45 -4.84 15.62 4.90
C THR A 45 -4.77 14.44 5.87
N VAL A 46 -5.23 14.66 7.10
CA VAL A 46 -5.27 13.65 8.16
C VAL A 46 -6.70 13.56 8.68
N ASN A 47 -7.23 12.34 8.78
CA ASN A 47 -8.51 12.08 9.43
C ASN A 47 -8.29 11.65 10.88
N LYS A 48 -8.95 12.30 11.84
CA LYS A 48 -8.96 11.89 13.25
C LYS A 48 -10.31 11.37 13.71
N ASP A 49 -11.35 11.58 12.91
CA ASP A 49 -12.72 11.25 13.25
C ASP A 49 -13.11 9.88 12.66
N GLU A 50 -14.29 9.38 13.00
CA GLU A 50 -14.79 8.09 12.49
C GLU A 50 -14.84 8.07 10.96
N ILE A 51 -14.52 6.92 10.37
CA ILE A 51 -14.45 6.76 8.91
C ILE A 51 -15.88 6.81 8.35
N SER A 52 -16.21 7.92 7.69
CA SER A 52 -17.52 8.16 7.09
C SER A 52 -17.41 8.49 5.60
N GLY A 53 -18.48 8.22 4.85
CA GLY A 53 -18.51 8.43 3.40
C GLY A 53 -18.34 9.90 3.00
N THR A 54 -18.69 10.84 3.88
CA THR A 54 -18.48 12.28 3.67
C THR A 54 -17.00 12.65 3.68
N ILE A 55 -16.22 12.07 4.59
CA ILE A 55 -14.77 12.31 4.71
C ILE A 55 -14.01 11.70 3.52
N LEU A 56 -14.47 10.54 3.03
CA LEU A 56 -13.88 9.87 1.87
C LEU A 56 -14.30 10.51 0.53
N SER A 57 -15.30 11.40 0.53
CA SER A 57 -15.72 12.12 -0.66
C SER A 57 -14.63 13.08 -1.13
N GLY A 58 -14.24 13.00 -2.41
CA GLY A 58 -13.18 13.83 -2.98
C GLY A 58 -11.76 13.42 -2.58
N VAL A 59 -11.57 12.25 -1.96
CA VAL A 59 -10.25 11.68 -1.64
C VAL A 59 -9.81 10.72 -2.73
N SER A 60 -8.65 10.98 -3.33
CA SER A 60 -8.08 10.11 -4.36
C SER A 60 -7.42 8.85 -3.77
N VAL A 61 -6.70 9.01 -2.65
CA VAL A 61 -6.02 7.89 -1.97
C VAL A 61 -6.27 7.97 -0.48
N PHE A 62 -6.82 6.90 0.09
CA PHE A 62 -6.96 6.72 1.54
C PHE A 62 -5.84 5.81 2.06
N VAL A 63 -5.16 6.21 3.14
CA VAL A 63 -3.99 5.51 3.70
C VAL A 63 -4.27 5.10 5.14
N ILE A 64 -4.19 3.81 5.41
CA ILE A 64 -4.26 3.23 6.76
C ILE A 64 -2.87 2.71 7.11
N ALA A 65 -2.22 3.36 8.07
CA ALA A 65 -0.82 3.10 8.39
C ALA A 65 -0.65 2.40 9.75
N ALA A 66 -0.70 1.07 9.73
CA ALA A 66 -0.60 0.18 10.90
C ALA A 66 -1.65 0.53 11.97
N PRO A 67 -2.94 0.24 11.70
CA PRO A 67 -4.03 0.52 12.63
C PRO A 67 -3.89 -0.35 13.87
N ARG A 68 -4.16 0.21 15.06
CA ARG A 68 -4.01 -0.49 16.35
C ARG A 68 -5.33 -0.73 17.09
N GLU A 69 -6.43 -0.52 16.38
CA GLU A 69 -7.77 -0.74 16.88
C GLU A 69 -8.60 -1.49 15.83
N ARG A 70 -9.70 -2.07 16.29
CA ARG A 70 -10.63 -2.79 15.41
C ARG A 70 -11.55 -1.82 14.68
N PHE A 71 -11.83 -2.16 13.43
CA PHE A 71 -12.84 -1.53 12.61
C PHE A 71 -14.20 -2.17 12.85
N THR A 72 -15.24 -1.35 12.78
CA THR A 72 -16.62 -1.80 12.84
C THR A 72 -17.09 -2.24 11.45
N GLU A 73 -18.21 -2.97 11.40
CA GLU A 73 -18.82 -3.36 10.14
C GLU A 73 -19.26 -2.15 9.30
N SER A 74 -19.73 -1.07 9.95
CA SER A 74 -20.10 0.17 9.26
C SER A 74 -18.90 0.80 8.55
N GLU A 75 -17.74 0.85 9.21
CA GLU A 75 -16.50 1.37 8.62
C GLU A 75 -16.03 0.52 7.44
N PHE A 76 -16.10 -0.81 7.55
CA PHE A 76 -15.80 -1.69 6.42
C PHE A 76 -16.74 -1.45 5.24
N ASN A 77 -18.04 -1.30 5.48
CA ASN A 77 -19.01 -1.02 4.44
C ASN A 77 -18.77 0.34 3.76
N VAL A 78 -18.33 1.35 4.52
CA VAL A 78 -17.92 2.65 3.97
C VAL A 78 -16.68 2.51 3.10
N MET A 79 -15.66 1.78 3.56
CA MET A 79 -14.42 1.55 2.78
C MET A 79 -14.67 0.77 1.50
N LYS A 80 -15.55 -0.23 1.52
CA LYS A 80 -15.96 -0.98 0.32
C LYS A 80 -16.65 -0.08 -0.69
N LYS A 81 -17.62 0.73 -0.24
CA LYS A 81 -18.29 1.73 -1.10
C LYS A 81 -17.31 2.74 -1.71
N TYR A 82 -16.29 3.14 -0.95
CA TYR A 82 -15.23 4.01 -1.43
C TYR A 82 -14.36 3.36 -2.51
N LEU A 83 -14.04 2.07 -2.36
CA LEU A 83 -13.33 1.31 -3.38
C LEU A 83 -14.18 1.13 -4.65
N ASP A 84 -15.47 0.84 -4.50
CA ASP A 84 -16.42 0.70 -5.61
C ASP A 84 -16.63 2.01 -6.37
N SER A 85 -16.52 3.17 -5.70
CA SER A 85 -16.59 4.49 -6.35
C SER A 85 -15.32 4.87 -7.10
N GLY A 86 -14.29 4.01 -7.11
CA GLY A 86 -13.02 4.23 -7.79
C GLY A 86 -11.95 4.91 -6.92
N GLY A 87 -12.17 4.99 -5.61
CA GLY A 87 -11.16 5.38 -4.64
C GLY A 87 -10.02 4.36 -4.58
N SER A 88 -8.85 4.79 -4.11
CA SER A 88 -7.69 3.90 -3.91
C SER A 88 -7.36 3.79 -2.43
N LEU A 89 -7.17 2.57 -1.93
CA LEU A 89 -6.79 2.31 -0.54
C LEU A 89 -5.34 1.81 -0.47
N LEU A 90 -4.57 2.35 0.45
CA LEU A 90 -3.23 1.90 0.81
C LEU A 90 -3.24 1.42 2.26
N VAL A 91 -3.03 0.13 2.47
CA VAL A 91 -2.93 -0.46 3.82
C VAL A 91 -1.47 -0.81 4.10
N LEU A 92 -0.93 -0.24 5.17
CA LEU A 92 0.40 -0.57 5.67
C LEU A 92 0.26 -1.34 6.99
N VAL A 93 1.04 -2.40 7.13
CA VAL A 93 1.09 -3.23 8.34
C VAL A 93 2.53 -3.47 8.74
N THR A 94 2.74 -3.83 10.00
CA THR A 94 4.05 -4.13 10.57
C THR A 94 4.18 -5.62 10.89
N GLU A 95 5.34 -6.01 11.38
CA GLU A 95 5.59 -7.34 11.91
C GLU A 95 4.56 -7.78 12.95
N GLY A 96 4.39 -9.10 13.06
CA GLY A 96 3.39 -9.71 13.93
C GLY A 96 1.96 -9.57 13.42
N GLY A 97 1.77 -8.85 12.30
CA GLY A 97 0.51 -8.75 11.57
C GLY A 97 -0.62 -8.18 12.39
N GLU A 98 -1.83 -8.69 12.11
CA GLU A 98 -3.05 -8.29 12.79
C GLU A 98 -3.00 -8.61 14.29
N LYS A 99 -2.40 -9.74 14.68
CA LYS A 99 -2.36 -10.19 16.07
C LYS A 99 -1.59 -9.23 16.97
N THR A 100 -0.43 -8.75 16.51
CA THR A 100 0.38 -7.79 17.28
C THR A 100 -0.22 -6.39 17.26
N LEU A 101 -0.85 -6.00 16.16
CA LEU A 101 -1.53 -4.71 16.05
C LEU A 101 -2.90 -4.67 16.76
N GLN A 102 -3.46 -5.83 17.13
CA GLN A 102 -4.79 -5.94 17.77
C GLN A 102 -5.94 -5.34 16.92
N THR A 103 -5.78 -5.34 15.60
CA THR A 103 -6.80 -4.89 14.64
C THR A 103 -7.59 -6.08 14.07
N ASN A 104 -8.44 -5.84 13.08
CA ASN A 104 -9.21 -6.85 12.32
C ASN A 104 -9.18 -6.57 10.81
N ILE A 105 -8.10 -5.94 10.33
CA ILE A 105 -7.98 -5.46 8.94
C ILE A 105 -8.01 -6.59 7.91
N ASN A 106 -7.62 -7.82 8.27
CA ASN A 106 -7.69 -8.95 7.35
C ASN A 106 -9.14 -9.25 6.91
N PHE A 107 -10.15 -8.92 7.75
CA PHE A 107 -11.55 -9.06 7.37
C PHE A 107 -11.90 -8.30 6.07
N LEU A 108 -11.29 -7.12 5.88
CA LEU A 108 -11.43 -6.36 4.62
C LEU A 108 -10.53 -6.92 3.52
N LEU A 109 -9.26 -7.20 3.84
CA LEU A 109 -8.26 -7.56 2.83
C LEU A 109 -8.53 -8.92 2.19
N GLU A 110 -9.08 -9.88 2.94
CA GLU A 110 -9.35 -11.24 2.48
C GLU A 110 -10.38 -11.26 1.35
N GLU A 111 -11.37 -10.37 1.36
CA GLU A 111 -12.34 -10.19 0.27
C GLU A 111 -11.67 -9.79 -1.05
N TYR A 112 -10.50 -9.14 -0.96
CA TYR A 112 -9.68 -8.76 -2.11
C TYR A 112 -8.57 -9.76 -2.41
N GLY A 113 -8.53 -10.90 -1.71
CA GLY A 113 -7.53 -11.95 -1.89
C GLY A 113 -6.18 -11.63 -1.25
N ILE A 114 -6.14 -10.78 -0.22
CA ILE A 114 -4.91 -10.41 0.50
C ILE A 114 -5.10 -10.75 1.98
N MET A 115 -4.11 -11.40 2.60
CA MET A 115 -4.12 -11.64 4.05
C MET A 115 -2.74 -11.38 4.62
N VAL A 116 -2.67 -10.64 5.72
CA VAL A 116 -1.43 -10.35 6.43
C VAL A 116 -1.12 -11.48 7.39
N ASN A 117 0.08 -12.05 7.29
CA ASN A 117 0.54 -13.10 8.20
C ASN A 117 0.99 -12.51 9.55
N ASN A 118 0.89 -13.32 10.61
CA ASN A 118 1.37 -12.95 11.94
C ASN A 118 2.83 -13.38 12.14
N ASP A 119 3.70 -12.97 11.22
CA ASP A 119 5.13 -13.31 11.19
C ASP A 119 6.01 -12.05 11.14
N CYS A 120 7.33 -12.24 11.08
CA CYS A 120 8.27 -11.15 10.87
C CYS A 120 9.33 -11.60 9.87
N VAL A 121 9.68 -10.69 8.96
CA VAL A 121 10.76 -10.93 8.01
C VAL A 121 12.09 -10.57 8.66
N VAL A 122 13.01 -11.53 8.68
CA VAL A 122 14.36 -11.39 9.24
C VAL A 122 15.40 -11.75 8.20
N ARG A 123 16.54 -11.07 8.20
CA ARG A 123 17.65 -11.42 7.32
C ARG A 123 18.31 -12.72 7.76
N THR A 124 18.79 -13.49 6.81
CA THR A 124 19.50 -14.76 7.07
C THR A 124 20.97 -14.57 7.42
N HIS A 125 21.57 -13.46 7.00
CA HIS A 125 22.98 -13.14 7.22
C HIS A 125 23.12 -11.65 7.57
N TYR A 126 24.17 -11.29 8.30
CA TYR A 126 24.48 -9.89 8.59
C TYR A 126 24.84 -9.14 7.30
N PHE A 127 24.16 -8.02 7.05
CA PHE A 127 24.49 -7.14 5.93
C PHE A 127 24.02 -5.71 6.20
N LYS A 128 24.97 -4.76 6.27
CA LYS A 128 24.82 -3.30 6.33
C LYS A 128 24.08 -2.70 7.53
N TYR A 129 22.97 -3.30 7.97
CA TYR A 129 22.11 -2.80 9.03
C TYR A 129 22.40 -3.53 10.34
N PHE A 130 22.13 -2.90 11.49
CA PHE A 130 22.39 -3.54 12.78
C PHE A 130 21.27 -4.50 13.17
N HIS A 131 20.01 -4.16 12.93
CA HIS A 131 18.89 -4.97 13.39
C HIS A 131 18.51 -6.09 12.40
N PRO A 132 18.31 -7.35 12.83
CA PRO A 132 18.00 -8.48 11.92
C PRO A 132 16.71 -8.31 11.13
N LYS A 133 15.74 -7.54 11.65
CA LYS A 133 14.49 -7.20 10.96
C LYS A 133 14.61 -6.07 9.94
N GLU A 134 15.78 -5.46 9.79
CA GLU A 134 16.06 -4.48 8.73
C GLU A 134 16.65 -5.20 7.52
N CYS A 135 15.77 -5.81 6.72
CA CYS A 135 16.16 -6.67 5.63
C CYS A 135 16.41 -5.87 4.35
N LEU A 136 17.61 -5.94 3.77
CA LEU A 136 17.85 -5.46 2.41
C LEU A 136 17.46 -6.54 1.41
N VAL A 137 16.42 -6.29 0.62
CA VAL A 137 15.96 -7.19 -0.44
C VAL A 137 16.44 -6.65 -1.78
N ALA A 138 17.33 -7.41 -2.42
CA ALA A 138 17.93 -7.02 -3.71
C ALA A 138 17.28 -7.71 -4.93
N ASN A 139 16.57 -8.83 -4.70
CA ASN A 139 15.98 -9.67 -5.74
C ASN A 139 14.50 -10.00 -5.46
N GLY A 140 13.74 -9.00 -5.00
CA GLY A 140 12.36 -9.16 -4.54
C GLY A 140 11.29 -8.72 -5.54
N VAL A 141 11.64 -8.33 -6.78
CA VAL A 141 10.63 -7.84 -7.73
C VAL A 141 9.94 -9.00 -8.43
N LEU A 142 8.62 -9.14 -8.24
CA LEU A 142 7.82 -10.20 -8.85
C LEU A 142 7.16 -9.75 -10.16
N ASN A 143 6.78 -8.47 -10.27
CA ASN A 143 6.08 -7.94 -11.43
C ASN A 143 7.01 -7.11 -12.33
N ARG A 144 7.13 -7.51 -13.60
CA ARG A 144 7.94 -6.82 -14.63
C ARG A 144 7.54 -5.36 -14.88
N GLY A 145 6.29 -4.98 -14.57
CA GLY A 145 5.83 -3.60 -14.67
C GLY A 145 6.63 -2.65 -13.77
N ILE A 146 7.08 -3.12 -12.60
CA ILE A 146 7.98 -2.33 -11.74
C ILE A 146 9.33 -2.12 -12.43
N ALA A 147 9.89 -3.18 -13.02
CA ALA A 147 11.20 -3.09 -13.67
C ALA A 147 11.20 -2.15 -14.88
N GLN A 148 10.12 -2.17 -15.66
CA GLN A 148 9.89 -1.23 -16.76
C GLN A 148 9.86 0.22 -16.25
N HIS A 149 9.10 0.49 -15.17
CA HIS A 149 9.02 1.82 -14.58
C HIS A 149 10.33 2.27 -13.90
N ALA A 150 11.14 1.31 -13.44
CA ALA A 150 12.48 1.56 -12.90
C ALA A 150 13.55 1.78 -13.99
N GLY A 151 13.21 1.66 -15.27
CA GLY A 151 14.11 1.92 -16.40
C GLY A 151 15.18 0.86 -16.62
N LYS A 152 15.01 -0.38 -16.11
CA LYS A 152 15.98 -1.47 -16.26
C LYS A 152 15.54 -2.50 -17.31
N LYS A 153 16.51 -3.12 -17.98
CA LYS A 153 16.29 -4.20 -18.96
C LYS A 153 15.57 -5.40 -18.33
N LEU A 154 14.66 -6.03 -19.08
CA LEU A 154 13.79 -7.10 -18.60
C LEU A 154 14.51 -8.41 -18.25
N GLU A 155 15.75 -8.62 -18.68
CA GLU A 155 16.44 -9.91 -18.54
C GLU A 155 16.65 -10.32 -17.07
N ASN A 156 16.89 -9.36 -16.17
CA ASN A 156 17.02 -9.57 -14.72
C ASN A 156 16.05 -8.69 -13.92
N PHE A 157 14.77 -8.70 -14.29
CA PHE A 157 13.76 -7.83 -13.69
C PHE A 157 13.59 -8.04 -12.17
N SER A 158 13.88 -9.24 -11.65
CA SER A 158 13.80 -9.53 -10.21
C SER A 158 14.74 -8.67 -9.37
N GLN A 159 15.88 -8.27 -9.95
CA GLN A 159 16.90 -7.39 -9.37
C GLN A 159 16.76 -5.93 -9.84
N ALA A 160 15.62 -5.59 -10.46
CA ALA A 160 15.42 -4.25 -10.97
C ALA A 160 15.39 -3.20 -9.84
N LEU A 161 14.94 -3.56 -8.65
CA LEU A 161 14.89 -2.66 -7.51
C LEU A 161 15.44 -3.35 -6.26
N SER A 162 16.35 -2.67 -5.58
CA SER A 162 16.75 -3.03 -4.23
C SER A 162 16.06 -2.11 -3.23
N PHE A 163 15.47 -2.68 -2.18
CA PHE A 163 14.75 -1.93 -1.15
C PHE A 163 15.01 -2.51 0.23
N VAL A 164 14.84 -1.68 1.26
CA VAL A 164 14.90 -2.12 2.65
C VAL A 164 13.49 -2.37 3.13
N TYR A 165 13.28 -3.52 3.75
CA TYR A 165 12.02 -3.99 4.31
C TYR A 165 12.14 -4.14 5.84
N PRO A 166 12.00 -3.05 6.59
CA PRO A 166 12.20 -3.04 8.03
C PRO A 166 10.94 -3.44 8.80
N PHE A 167 11.06 -4.37 9.74
CA PHE A 167 9.99 -4.74 10.69
C PHE A 167 8.64 -5.05 10.01
N GLY A 168 8.67 -5.76 8.87
CA GLY A 168 7.49 -6.12 8.10
C GLY A 168 7.08 -7.58 8.29
N ALA A 169 5.80 -7.87 8.05
CA ALA A 169 5.22 -9.21 7.97
C ALA A 169 5.12 -9.69 6.51
N THR A 170 4.84 -10.96 6.25
CA THR A 170 4.56 -11.44 4.89
C THR A 170 3.06 -11.44 4.59
N LEU A 171 2.72 -11.61 3.31
CA LEU A 171 1.35 -11.66 2.82
C LEU A 171 1.04 -13.02 2.19
N ASN A 172 -0.17 -13.52 2.43
CA ASN A 172 -0.78 -14.55 1.58
C ASN A 172 -1.67 -13.87 0.55
N ILE A 173 -1.58 -14.33 -0.69
CA ILE A 173 -2.23 -13.68 -1.84
C ILE A 173 -2.95 -14.74 -2.66
N ALA A 174 -4.22 -14.46 -2.95
CA ALA A 174 -5.09 -15.21 -3.83
C ALA A 174 -5.73 -14.25 -4.85
N ARG A 175 -6.28 -14.79 -5.94
CA ARG A 175 -7.04 -13.95 -6.90
C ARG A 175 -8.24 -13.31 -6.17
N PRO A 176 -8.58 -12.04 -6.46
CA PRO A 176 -8.13 -11.22 -7.60
C PRO A 176 -6.79 -10.47 -7.41
N ALA A 177 -6.19 -10.48 -6.22
CA ALA A 177 -4.93 -9.80 -5.97
C ALA A 177 -3.73 -10.47 -6.66
N VAL A 178 -2.69 -9.67 -6.86
CA VAL A 178 -1.43 -10.06 -7.50
C VAL A 178 -0.26 -9.64 -6.62
N ALA A 179 0.67 -10.57 -6.42
CA ALA A 179 1.92 -10.32 -5.71
C ALA A 179 2.87 -9.47 -6.57
N VAL A 180 3.46 -8.44 -5.96
CA VAL A 180 4.26 -7.45 -6.69
C VAL A 180 5.70 -7.40 -6.19
N LEU A 181 5.90 -7.51 -4.87
CA LEU A 181 7.22 -7.67 -4.26
C LEU A 181 7.24 -8.90 -3.34
N SER A 182 8.42 -9.49 -3.17
CA SER A 182 8.71 -10.58 -2.23
C SER A 182 9.85 -10.23 -1.27
N SER A 183 10.02 -11.06 -0.23
CA SER A 183 11.16 -11.04 0.70
C SER A 183 12.50 -11.44 0.05
N GLY A 184 12.48 -11.94 -1.20
CA GLY A 184 13.66 -12.40 -1.93
C GLY A 184 14.31 -13.63 -1.31
N THR A 185 15.55 -13.91 -1.72
CA THR A 185 16.28 -15.13 -1.33
C THR A 185 17.22 -14.93 -0.13
N VAL A 186 17.30 -13.73 0.41
CA VAL A 186 18.23 -13.36 1.50
C VAL A 186 17.53 -13.09 2.83
N ALA A 187 16.21 -13.14 2.85
CA ALA A 187 15.40 -12.98 4.05
C ALA A 187 14.54 -14.21 4.33
N PHE A 188 14.30 -14.50 5.60
CA PHE A 188 13.40 -15.54 6.06
C PHE A 188 12.08 -14.92 6.54
N PRO A 189 10.92 -15.47 6.16
CA PRO A 189 10.76 -16.60 5.23
C PRO A 189 11.08 -16.22 3.77
N LEU A 190 11.68 -17.17 3.04
CA LEU A 190 12.20 -16.95 1.69
C LEU A 190 11.09 -16.81 0.65
N ASN A 191 11.27 -15.89 -0.31
CA ASN A 191 10.41 -15.71 -1.48
C ASN A 191 8.91 -15.56 -1.16
N ARG A 192 8.58 -15.01 0.03
CA ARG A 192 7.19 -14.76 0.43
C ARG A 192 6.75 -13.37 -0.04
N PRO A 193 5.51 -13.18 -0.49
CA PRO A 193 5.02 -11.86 -0.85
C PRO A 193 5.08 -10.85 0.31
N VAL A 194 5.43 -9.61 0.00
CA VAL A 194 5.49 -8.48 0.97
C VAL A 194 4.72 -7.24 0.49
N MET A 195 4.37 -7.19 -0.79
CA MET A 195 3.50 -6.17 -1.39
C MET A 195 2.55 -6.84 -2.37
N ALA A 196 1.28 -6.48 -2.32
CA ALA A 196 0.26 -6.94 -3.24
C ALA A 196 -0.54 -5.78 -3.82
N PHE A 197 -0.96 -5.92 -5.08
CA PHE A 197 -1.96 -5.04 -5.69
C PHE A 197 -3.24 -5.83 -5.93
N CYS A 198 -4.38 -5.21 -5.67
CA CYS A 198 -5.66 -5.68 -6.17
C CYS A 198 -6.26 -4.60 -7.07
N ALA A 199 -6.55 -4.99 -8.31
CA ALA A 199 -7.21 -4.12 -9.27
C ALA A 199 -8.69 -4.47 -9.32
N LEU A 200 -9.54 -3.51 -8.95
CA LEU A 200 -10.97 -3.68 -9.04
C LEU A 200 -11.47 -3.28 -10.42
N PRO A 201 -12.28 -4.12 -11.10
CA PRO A 201 -12.93 -3.70 -12.32
C PRO A 201 -13.86 -2.53 -11.99
N SER A 202 -13.63 -1.38 -12.60
CA SER A 202 -14.52 -0.23 -12.42
C SER A 202 -15.91 -0.60 -12.93
N ARG A 203 -16.90 -0.53 -12.05
CA ARG A 203 -18.32 -0.69 -12.42
C ARG A 203 -18.84 0.61 -13.06
N THR A 204 -18.14 1.12 -14.08
CA THR A 204 -18.62 2.23 -14.89
C THR A 204 -19.61 1.70 -15.93
N ARG A 205 -20.78 2.34 -15.97
CA ARG A 205 -21.87 2.11 -16.93
C ARG A 205 -21.33 2.14 -18.37
N SER A 206 -21.88 1.24 -19.19
CA SER A 206 -21.69 1.06 -20.64
C SER A 206 -20.27 0.66 -21.10
N GLY A 207 -20.22 -0.52 -21.74
CA GLY A 207 -19.01 -1.25 -22.04
C GLY A 207 -18.09 -0.54 -23.02
N HIS A 208 -16.82 -0.42 -22.62
CA HIS A 208 -15.60 -0.46 -23.43
C HIS A 208 -14.49 -0.96 -22.50
N PRO A 209 -13.74 -2.02 -22.83
CA PRO A 209 -12.68 -2.55 -21.97
C PRO A 209 -11.42 -1.67 -22.10
N GLY A 210 -11.46 -0.49 -21.48
CA GLY A 210 -10.28 0.35 -21.28
C GLY A 210 -9.64 0.02 -19.94
N MET A 211 -8.38 -0.42 -19.95
CA MET A 211 -7.57 -0.60 -18.75
C MET A 211 -7.47 0.71 -17.96
N SER A 212 -8.30 0.88 -16.93
CA SER A 212 -8.09 1.89 -15.88
C SER A 212 -7.79 1.15 -14.58
N GLY A 213 -6.50 1.00 -14.28
CA GLY A 213 -6.03 0.32 -13.07
C GLY A 213 -6.29 1.17 -11.84
N TYR A 214 -7.24 0.75 -11.00
CA TYR A 214 -7.43 1.27 -9.65
C TYR A 214 -6.76 0.30 -8.69
N ASN A 215 -5.74 0.75 -7.96
CA ASN A 215 -4.86 -0.13 -7.21
C ASN A 215 -5.14 -0.03 -5.71
N LEU A 216 -5.72 -1.09 -5.13
CA LEU A 216 -5.56 -1.36 -3.70
C LEU A 216 -4.11 -1.78 -3.50
N HIS A 217 -3.34 -0.97 -2.77
CA HIS A 217 -1.96 -1.27 -2.44
C HIS A 217 -1.92 -1.78 -1.00
N SER A 218 -1.51 -3.03 -0.77
CA SER A 218 -1.04 -3.43 0.56
C SER A 218 0.48 -3.42 0.55
N HIS A 219 1.07 -2.60 1.40
CA HIS A 219 2.52 -2.46 1.47
C HIS A 219 2.98 -2.47 2.91
N ALA A 220 3.76 -3.45 3.33
CA ALA A 220 4.42 -3.34 4.62
C ALA A 220 5.67 -2.44 4.48
N HIS A 221 5.65 -1.32 5.21
CA HIS A 221 6.73 -0.39 5.51
C HIS A 221 7.90 -0.21 4.49
N MET A 222 8.00 0.95 3.84
CA MET A 222 9.22 1.37 3.11
C MET A 222 9.54 2.84 3.44
N HIS A 223 10.59 3.06 4.21
CA HIS A 223 11.33 4.34 4.15
C HIS A 223 12.78 4.22 4.65
N ARG A 224 13.74 4.12 3.72
CA ARG A 224 14.95 4.96 3.68
C ARG A 224 15.57 4.83 2.28
N ARG A 225 15.76 5.96 1.58
CA ARG A 225 16.67 6.03 0.42
C ARG A 225 18.04 5.59 0.91
N LEU A 226 18.64 4.60 0.27
CA LEU A 226 20.08 4.54 0.23
C LEU A 226 20.58 5.55 -0.81
N PRO A 227 21.68 6.27 -0.54
CA PRO A 227 22.38 6.97 -1.60
C PRO A 227 22.82 5.94 -2.63
N VAL A 228 22.56 6.24 -3.90
CA VAL A 228 23.30 5.63 -5.00
C VAL A 228 24.72 6.15 -4.84
N SER A 229 25.58 5.42 -4.13
CA SER A 229 27.02 5.65 -4.24
C SER A 229 27.44 5.03 -5.55
N ALA A 230 27.68 5.91 -6.52
CA ALA A 230 28.44 5.59 -7.71
C ALA A 230 29.86 5.19 -7.29
N SER A 231 30.28 4.02 -7.78
CA SER A 231 31.66 3.64 -8.09
C SER A 231 31.60 2.22 -8.66
#